data_AF-A0A420VXE5-F1
#
_entry.id   AF-A0A420VXE5-F1
#
_cell.length_a   1.000
_cell.length_b   1.000
_cell.length_c   1.000
_cell.angle_alpha   90.00
_cell.angle_beta   90.00
_cell.angle_gamma   90.00
#
_symmetry.space_group_name_H-M   'P 1'
#
loop_
_entity.id
_entity.type
_entity.pdbx_description
1 polymer ?
#
loop_
_entity_poly.entity_id
_entity_poly.type
_entity_poly.pdbx_seq_one_letter_code
_entity_poly.pdbx_strand_id
1 'polypeptide(L)'
;MNKIAFMAIASLAITACGTTGTNNVKALQDSTIKIHDEIMPQIAHFDRDAVKIDSILNNLKTLKAAKADLDTTATRKDLGILKANLESATDHMMDWMKDYNPDSTDVKYFEVELQKVSDMKKIFDEVSKESQEKLKNF
;
A
#
# COMPACT_ATOMS: atom_id res chain seq x y z
N MET A 1 -69.51 33.33 13.75
CA MET A 1 -68.79 34.45 13.13
C MET A 1 -67.31 34.28 13.42
N ASN A 2 -66.53 34.20 12.34
CA ASN A 2 -65.09 33.95 12.30
C ASN A 2 -64.27 34.84 13.25
N LYS A 3 -63.13 34.32 13.72
CA LYS A 3 -61.79 34.87 13.41
C LYS A 3 -60.66 34.00 14.00
N ILE A 4 -60.19 33.10 13.13
CA ILE A 4 -58.80 32.72 12.81
C ILE A 4 -57.72 32.92 13.89
N ALA A 5 -57.09 31.79 14.22
CA ALA A 5 -55.88 31.60 14.99
C ALA A 5 -54.66 32.35 14.46
N PHE A 6 -53.79 32.81 15.35
CA PHE A 6 -52.40 33.17 15.02
C PHE A 6 -51.45 32.31 15.86
N MET A 7 -50.98 31.25 15.23
CA MET A 7 -49.96 30.33 15.73
C MET A 7 -48.61 30.90 15.26
N ALA A 8 -47.88 31.53 16.18
CA ALA A 8 -46.50 31.95 15.93
C ALA A 8 -45.58 30.76 16.21
N ILE A 9 -45.33 29.93 15.19
CA ILE A 9 -44.27 28.93 15.23
C ILE A 9 -42.98 29.66 14.91
N ALA A 10 -42.17 29.89 15.94
CA ALA A 10 -40.80 30.34 15.80
C ALA A 10 -40.00 29.21 15.12
N SER A 11 -39.68 29.41 13.86
CA SER A 11 -38.80 28.55 13.07
C SER A 11 -37.38 28.62 13.66
N LEU A 12 -37.06 27.71 14.56
CA LEU A 12 -35.68 27.35 14.87
C LEU A 12 -35.08 26.69 13.61
N ALA A 13 -34.43 27.51 12.78
CA ALA A 13 -33.53 27.02 11.74
C ALA A 13 -32.27 26.46 12.43
N ILE A 14 -32.33 25.20 12.84
CA ILE A 14 -31.15 24.45 13.28
C ILE A 14 -30.38 24.03 12.02
N THR A 15 -29.23 24.67 11.86
CA THR A 15 -28.01 24.31 11.11
C THR A 15 -27.98 22.93 10.45
N ALA A 16 -27.86 22.91 9.12
CA ALA A 16 -27.31 21.77 8.37
C ALA A 16 -26.52 22.28 7.16
N CYS A 17 -25.39 22.93 7.40
CA CYS A 17 -24.41 23.25 6.36
C CYS A 17 -23.05 22.79 6.88
N GLY A 18 -22.55 21.63 6.41
CA GLY A 18 -21.20 21.16 6.76
C GLY A 18 -20.92 19.66 6.76
N THR A 19 -21.87 18.77 6.42
CA THR A 19 -21.66 17.30 6.59
C THR A 19 -21.29 16.55 5.32
N THR A 20 -21.51 17.09 4.13
CA THR A 20 -21.29 16.35 2.87
C THR A 20 -19.80 16.21 2.51
N GLY A 21 -18.99 17.22 2.80
CA GLY A 21 -17.54 17.21 2.50
C GLY A 21 -16.72 16.35 3.46
N THR A 22 -17.02 16.43 4.77
CA THR A 22 -16.35 15.68 5.83
C THR A 22 -16.61 14.17 5.75
N ASN A 23 -17.83 13.77 5.39
CA ASN A 23 -18.15 12.35 5.17
C ASN A 23 -17.37 11.76 4.00
N ASN A 24 -17.10 12.55 2.95
CA ASN A 24 -16.32 12.10 1.79
C ASN A 24 -14.83 11.93 2.13
N VAL A 25 -14.25 12.88 2.87
CA VAL A 25 -12.86 12.79 3.37
C VAL A 25 -12.66 11.52 4.19
N LYS A 26 -13.56 11.24 5.13
CA LYS A 26 -13.44 10.06 6.00
C LYS A 26 -13.48 8.74 5.22
N ALA A 27 -14.36 8.64 4.21
CA ALA A 27 -14.45 7.46 3.37
C ALA A 27 -13.17 7.21 2.54
N LEU A 28 -12.54 8.28 2.04
CA LEU A 28 -11.26 8.20 1.32
C LEU A 28 -10.12 7.80 2.25
N GLN A 29 -10.07 8.37 3.46
CA GLN A 29 -9.12 7.96 4.50
C GLN A 29 -9.23 6.47 4.82
N ASP A 30 -10.45 5.99 5.11
CA ASP A 30 -10.69 4.59 5.46
C ASP A 30 -10.28 3.65 4.32
N SER A 31 -10.55 4.03 3.07
CA SER A 31 -10.12 3.27 1.89
C SER A 31 -8.60 3.26 1.73
N THR A 32 -7.95 4.40 2.00
CA THR A 32 -6.49 4.54 1.90
C THR A 32 -5.80 3.66 2.95
N ILE A 33 -6.23 3.75 4.21
CA ILE A 33 -5.67 2.96 5.32
C ILE A 33 -5.95 1.47 5.14
N LYS A 34 -7.12 1.10 4.61
CA LYS A 34 -7.42 -0.30 4.30
C LYS A 34 -6.39 -0.88 3.32
N ILE A 35 -6.02 -0.15 2.26
CA ILE A 35 -5.02 -0.63 1.28
C ILE A 35 -3.63 -0.71 1.93
N HIS A 36 -3.26 0.26 2.77
CA HIS A 36 -2.04 0.19 3.58
C HIS A 36 -2.02 -1.11 4.40
N ASP A 37 -3.09 -1.41 5.14
CA ASP A 37 -3.18 -2.60 6.00
C ASP A 37 -3.12 -3.91 5.19
N GLU A 38 -3.63 -3.91 3.96
CA GLU A 38 -3.50 -5.06 3.04
C GLU A 38 -2.06 -5.26 2.54
N ILE A 39 -1.26 -4.20 2.42
CA ILE A 39 0.14 -4.25 1.98
C ILE A 39 1.06 -4.69 3.13
N MET A 40 0.82 -4.23 4.36
CA MET A 40 1.71 -4.44 5.50
C MET A 40 2.17 -5.89 5.73
N PRO A 41 1.33 -6.93 5.61
CA PRO A 41 1.78 -8.31 5.74
C PRO A 41 2.82 -8.72 4.69
N GLN A 42 2.76 -8.14 3.47
CA GLN A 42 3.68 -8.46 2.37
C GLN A 42 5.10 -7.99 2.68
N ILE A 43 5.27 -6.89 3.43
CA ILE A 43 6.61 -6.39 3.82
C ILE A 43 7.37 -7.48 4.59
N ALA A 44 6.73 -8.15 5.56
CA ALA A 44 7.36 -9.25 6.30
C ALA A 44 7.67 -10.47 5.41
N HIS A 45 6.96 -10.66 4.30
CA HIS A 45 7.34 -11.66 3.29
C HIS A 45 8.56 -11.20 2.49
N PHE A 46 8.60 -9.94 2.07
CA PHE A 46 9.70 -9.35 1.31
C PHE A 46 11.01 -9.38 2.09
N ASP A 47 11.00 -9.05 3.37
CA ASP A 47 12.18 -9.14 4.24
C ASP A 47 12.74 -10.56 4.30
N ARG A 48 11.86 -11.56 4.45
CA ARG A 48 12.27 -12.98 4.47
C ARG A 48 12.83 -13.42 3.13
N ASP A 49 12.22 -13.00 2.04
CA ASP A 49 12.68 -13.31 0.69
C ASP A 49 14.01 -12.64 0.37
N ALA A 50 14.24 -11.40 0.81
CA ALA A 50 15.53 -10.72 0.71
C ALA A 50 16.64 -11.47 1.46
N VAL A 51 16.36 -11.96 2.67
CA VAL A 51 17.30 -12.82 3.42
C VAL A 51 17.54 -14.16 2.70
N LYS A 52 16.48 -14.77 2.14
CA LYS A 52 16.63 -16.01 1.34
C LYS A 52 17.52 -15.76 0.12
N ILE A 53 17.33 -14.63 -0.58
CA ILE A 53 18.15 -14.22 -1.71
C ILE A 53 19.62 -14.07 -1.30
N ASP A 54 19.92 -13.39 -0.20
CA ASP A 54 21.29 -13.25 0.30
C ASP A 54 21.93 -14.61 0.58
N SER A 55 21.17 -15.53 1.19
CA SER A 55 21.63 -16.90 1.42
C SER A 55 21.96 -17.61 0.11
N ILE A 56 21.09 -17.53 -0.91
CA ILE A 56 21.33 -18.13 -2.23
C ILE A 56 22.58 -17.54 -2.88
N LEU A 57 22.68 -16.20 -2.91
CA LEU A 57 23.78 -15.47 -3.54
C LEU A 57 25.14 -15.81 -2.91
N ASN A 58 25.18 -15.93 -1.58
CA ASN A 58 26.38 -16.31 -0.82
C ASN A 58 26.78 -17.78 -1.04
N ASN A 59 25.84 -18.64 -1.43
CA ASN A 59 26.06 -20.07 -1.60
C ASN A 59 26.06 -20.55 -3.08
N LEU A 60 26.13 -19.64 -4.06
CA LEU A 60 26.06 -19.99 -5.49
C LEU A 60 27.09 -21.04 -5.94
N LYS A 61 28.31 -21.03 -5.37
CA LYS A 61 29.34 -22.03 -5.69
C LYS A 61 28.89 -23.45 -5.27
N THR A 62 28.37 -23.58 -4.06
CA THR A 62 27.83 -24.83 -3.53
C THR A 62 26.63 -25.28 -4.35
N LEU A 63 25.73 -24.36 -4.70
CA LEU A 63 24.56 -24.65 -5.53
C LEU A 63 24.95 -25.12 -6.94
N LYS A 64 25.98 -24.52 -7.55
CA LYS A 64 26.52 -24.96 -8.86
C LYS A 64 27.12 -26.36 -8.81
N ALA A 65 27.75 -26.74 -7.70
CA ALA A 65 28.27 -28.09 -7.52
C ALA A 65 27.15 -29.14 -7.46
N ALA A 66 25.98 -28.78 -6.89
CA ALA A 66 24.80 -29.66 -6.82
C ALA A 66 23.93 -29.60 -8.09
N LYS A 67 23.90 -28.46 -8.78
CA LYS A 67 23.13 -28.20 -10.01
C LYS A 67 24.09 -27.71 -11.09
N ALA A 68 24.71 -28.66 -11.81
CA ALA A 68 25.79 -28.38 -12.76
C ALA A 68 25.37 -27.46 -13.93
N ASP A 69 24.07 -27.40 -14.23
CA ASP A 69 23.46 -26.55 -15.26
C ASP A 69 23.13 -25.13 -14.77
N LEU A 70 23.21 -24.84 -13.46
CA LEU A 70 22.90 -23.52 -12.89
C LEU A 70 23.78 -22.41 -13.48
N ASP A 71 23.19 -21.44 -14.16
CA ASP A 71 23.93 -20.24 -14.56
C ASP A 71 24.09 -19.29 -13.36
N THR A 72 25.26 -19.32 -12.72
CA THR A 72 25.53 -18.48 -11.55
C THR A 72 25.63 -16.99 -11.87
N THR A 73 25.90 -16.62 -13.12
CA THR A 73 25.98 -15.21 -13.54
C THR A 73 24.58 -14.66 -13.73
N ALA A 74 23.72 -15.37 -14.49
CA ALA A 74 22.32 -15.00 -14.64
C ALA A 74 21.60 -14.99 -13.29
N THR A 75 21.80 -16.02 -12.47
CA THR A 75 21.19 -16.11 -11.13
C THR A 75 21.57 -14.92 -10.25
N ARG A 76 22.84 -14.51 -10.25
CA ARG A 76 23.29 -13.34 -9.46
C ARG A 76 22.60 -12.06 -9.91
N LYS A 77 22.51 -11.85 -11.23
CA LYS A 77 21.84 -10.67 -11.79
C LYS A 77 20.35 -10.68 -11.43
N ASP A 78 19.66 -11.78 -11.69
CA ASP A 78 18.21 -11.86 -11.56
C ASP A 78 17.76 -11.76 -10.10
N LEU A 79 18.47 -12.41 -9.17
CA LEU A 79 18.16 -12.32 -7.75
C LEU A 79 18.60 -10.98 -7.14
N GLY A 80 19.68 -10.37 -7.64
CA GLY A 80 20.08 -9.02 -7.24
C GLY A 80 19.03 -7.97 -7.61
N ILE A 81 18.45 -8.07 -8.81
CA ILE A 81 17.35 -7.21 -9.24
C ILE A 81 16.10 -7.46 -8.38
N LEU A 82 15.73 -8.72 -8.15
CA LEU A 82 14.58 -9.05 -7.32
C LEU A 82 14.72 -8.49 -5.91
N LYS A 83 15.90 -8.64 -5.28
CA LYS A 83 16.17 -8.06 -3.95
C LYS A 83 15.95 -6.55 -3.93
N ALA A 84 16.52 -5.84 -4.90
CA ALA A 84 16.35 -4.38 -5.01
C ALA A 84 14.87 -3.98 -5.18
N ASN A 85 14.08 -4.76 -5.93
CA ASN A 85 12.65 -4.51 -6.10
C ASN A 85 11.86 -4.71 -4.79
N LEU A 86 12.18 -5.77 -4.02
CA LEU A 86 11.56 -6.05 -2.71
C LEU A 86 11.83 -4.92 -1.71
N GLU A 87 13.08 -4.46 -1.64
CA GLU A 87 13.51 -3.37 -0.76
C GLU A 87 12.88 -2.04 -1.21
N SER A 88 12.93 -1.70 -2.50
CA SER A 88 12.35 -0.46 -3.02
C SER A 88 10.83 -0.37 -2.84
N ALA A 89 10.10 -1.49 -2.96
CA ALA A 89 8.66 -1.50 -2.70
C ALA A 89 8.37 -1.19 -1.21
N THR A 90 9.15 -1.77 -0.30
CA THR A 90 9.05 -1.52 1.14
C THR A 90 9.38 -0.07 1.47
N ASP A 91 10.46 0.47 0.90
CA ASP A 91 10.89 1.86 1.10
C ASP A 91 9.81 2.85 0.63
N HIS A 92 9.17 2.61 -0.52
CA HIS A 92 8.07 3.46 -0.98
C HIS A 92 6.89 3.51 0.00
N MET A 93 6.54 2.38 0.63
CA MET A 93 5.49 2.37 1.66
C MET A 93 5.93 3.13 2.92
N MET A 94 7.19 3.00 3.33
CA MET A 94 7.75 3.73 4.46
C MET A 94 7.81 5.24 4.23
N ASP A 95 8.24 5.66 3.03
CA ASP A 95 8.25 7.07 2.64
C ASP A 95 6.84 7.65 2.58
N TRP A 96 5.89 6.89 2.03
CA TRP A 96 4.48 7.29 2.04
C TRP A 96 3.96 7.48 3.47
N MET A 97 4.20 6.52 4.38
CA MET A 97 3.75 6.63 5.78
C MET A 97 4.35 7.84 6.50
N LYS A 98 5.61 8.18 6.21
CA LYS A 98 6.30 9.34 6.78
C LYS A 98 5.68 10.66 6.33
N ASP A 99 5.27 10.73 5.06
CA ASP A 99 4.75 11.97 4.44
C ASP A 99 3.21 12.08 4.50
N TYR A 100 2.52 11.02 4.94
CA TYR A 100 1.07 10.99 5.06
C TYR A 100 0.57 11.93 6.18
N ASN A 101 -0.37 12.81 5.85
CA ASN A 101 -0.98 13.77 6.76
C ASN A 101 -2.45 13.36 7.05
N PRO A 102 -2.72 12.65 8.15
CA PRO A 102 -4.07 12.22 8.50
C PRO A 102 -5.00 13.38 8.90
N ASP A 103 -4.45 14.52 9.31
CA ASP A 103 -5.20 15.69 9.79
C ASP A 103 -5.63 16.64 8.66
N SER A 104 -5.24 16.34 7.42
CA SER A 104 -5.73 17.09 6.26
C SER A 104 -7.25 17.05 6.18
N THR A 105 -7.87 18.13 5.73
CA THR A 105 -9.31 18.20 5.43
C THR A 105 -9.58 18.34 3.93
N ASP A 106 -8.54 18.27 3.10
CA ASP A 106 -8.64 18.42 1.65
C ASP A 106 -9.05 17.08 1.00
N VAL A 107 -10.21 17.07 0.35
CA VAL A 107 -10.68 15.91 -0.42
C VAL A 107 -9.68 15.53 -1.51
N LYS A 108 -9.09 16.52 -2.19
CA LYS A 108 -8.19 16.25 -3.32
C LYS A 108 -6.91 15.60 -2.87
N TYR A 109 -6.43 15.97 -1.69
CA TYR A 109 -5.30 15.30 -1.04
C TYR A 109 -5.59 13.80 -0.86
N PHE A 110 -6.72 13.42 -0.25
CA PHE A 110 -7.02 12.00 -0.03
C PHE A 110 -7.34 11.22 -1.31
N GLU A 111 -7.87 11.86 -2.36
CA GLU A 111 -7.96 11.21 -3.68
C GLU A 111 -6.58 10.83 -4.22
N VAL A 112 -5.59 11.72 -4.05
CA VAL A 112 -4.20 11.47 -4.47
C VAL A 112 -3.55 10.40 -3.59
N GLU A 113 -3.74 10.44 -2.27
CA GLU A 113 -3.19 9.42 -1.37
C GLU A 113 -3.80 8.04 -1.65
N LEU A 114 -5.11 7.96 -1.90
CA LEU A 114 -5.76 6.71 -2.30
C LEU A 114 -5.17 6.15 -3.60
N GLN A 115 -4.91 7.01 -4.59
CA GLN A 115 -4.29 6.59 -5.84
C GLN A 115 -2.86 6.08 -5.61
N LYS A 116 -2.05 6.80 -4.81
CA LYS A 116 -0.68 6.38 -4.46
C LYS A 116 -0.66 4.99 -3.82
N VAL A 117 -1.47 4.75 -2.78
CA VAL A 117 -1.49 3.43 -2.13
C VAL A 117 -2.05 2.33 -3.03
N SER A 118 -2.99 2.67 -3.92
CA SER A 118 -3.52 1.72 -4.92
C SER A 118 -2.46 1.31 -5.94
N ASP A 119 -1.61 2.25 -6.38
CA ASP A 119 -0.51 1.94 -7.29
C ASP A 119 0.62 1.20 -6.58
N MET A 120 0.93 1.56 -5.33
CA MET A 120 1.84 0.77 -4.49
C MET A 120 1.34 -0.66 -4.34
N LYS A 121 0.04 -0.89 -4.11
CA LYS A 121 -0.52 -2.25 -4.02
C LYS A 121 -0.22 -3.08 -5.26
N LYS A 122 -0.36 -2.52 -6.46
CA LYS A 122 -0.03 -3.23 -7.71
C LYS A 122 1.44 -3.62 -7.77
N ILE A 123 2.34 -2.69 -7.40
CA ILE A 123 3.78 -2.95 -7.34
C ILE A 123 4.08 -4.10 -6.36
N PHE A 124 3.48 -4.06 -5.16
CA PHE A 124 3.62 -5.14 -4.18
C PHE A 124 3.12 -6.49 -4.72
N ASP A 125 1.94 -6.52 -5.33
CA ASP A 125 1.37 -7.75 -5.88
C ASP A 125 2.23 -8.31 -7.03
N GLU A 126 2.79 -7.45 -7.89
CA GLU A 126 3.71 -7.82 -8.98
C GLU A 126 5.05 -8.36 -8.46
N VAL A 127 5.68 -7.65 -7.52
CA VAL A 127 6.95 -8.07 -6.91
C VAL A 127 6.77 -9.36 -6.11
N SER A 128 5.65 -9.52 -5.41
CA SER A 128 5.30 -10.75 -4.68
C SER A 128 5.22 -11.95 -5.63
N LYS A 129 4.55 -11.77 -6.77
CA LYS A 129 4.48 -12.80 -7.81
C LYS A 129 5.85 -13.11 -8.40
N GLU A 130 6.65 -12.10 -8.73
CA GLU A 130 8.02 -12.27 -9.23
C GLU A 130 8.88 -13.07 -8.24
N SER A 131 8.80 -12.72 -6.95
CA SER A 131 9.52 -13.39 -5.88
C SER A 131 9.16 -14.88 -5.80
N GLN A 132 7.86 -15.20 -5.76
CA GLN A 132 7.38 -16.57 -5.74
C GLN A 132 7.85 -17.36 -6.97
N GLU A 133 7.80 -16.76 -8.16
CA GLU A 133 8.20 -17.42 -9.40
C GLU A 133 9.70 -17.71 -9.48
N LYS A 134 10.54 -16.77 -9.02
CA LYS A 134 12.01 -16.90 -9.08
C LYS A 134 12.56 -17.77 -7.95
N LEU A 135 11.99 -17.66 -6.75
CA LEU A 135 12.49 -18.36 -5.56
C LEU A 135 11.98 -19.79 -5.42
N LYS A 136 10.97 -20.23 -6.18
CA LYS A 136 10.48 -21.62 -6.15
C LYS A 136 11.52 -22.66 -6.61
N ASN A 137 12.52 -22.23 -7.38
CA ASN A 137 13.54 -23.11 -7.95
C ASN A 137 14.77 -23.30 -7.04
N PHE A 138 14.75 -22.66 -5.86
CA PHE A 138 15.80 -22.69 -4.84
C PHE A 138 15.25 -23.22 -3.51
#